data_AF-A0A811Y418-F1
#
_entry.id   AF-A0A811Y418-F1
#
_cell.length_a   1.000
_cell.length_b   1.000
_cell.length_c   1.000
_cell.angle_alpha   90.00
_cell.angle_beta   90.00
_cell.angle_gamma   90.00
#
_symmetry.space_group_name_H-M   'P 1'
#
loop_
_entity.id
_entity.type
_entity.pdbx_description
1 polymer ?
#
loop_
_entity_poly.entity_id
_entity_poly.type
_entity_poly.pdbx_seq_one_letter_code
_entity_poly.pdbx_strand_id
1 'polypeptide(L)'
;MCQGGDFMRHSGTGGKSICGEKFDDENFILKYTRPGFFICTVKTAWLDGKHVVFGKVKEGMNIVEVMVRSGSRNTKTSKKIPIADCRQI
;
A
#
# COMPACT_ATOMS: atom_id res chain seq x y z
N MET A 1 -7.52 -4.46 1.58
CA MET A 1 -6.20 -3.83 1.33
C MET A 1 -6.41 -2.34 1.12
N CYS A 2 -5.44 -1.51 1.50
CA CYS A 2 -5.39 -0.09 1.12
C CYS A 2 -4.29 0.11 0.07
N GLN A 3 -4.59 0.87 -0.99
CA GLN A 3 -3.64 1.23 -2.04
C GLN A 3 -3.46 2.75 -2.06
N GLY A 4 -2.21 3.21 -2.16
CA GLY A 4 -1.85 4.62 -2.25
C GLY A 4 -0.62 4.81 -3.14
N GLY A 5 0.04 5.96 -3.01
CA GLY A 5 1.34 6.22 -3.66
C GLY A 5 1.30 6.87 -5.03
N ASP A 6 0.13 7.05 -5.64
CA ASP A 6 -0.02 7.88 -6.84
C ASP A 6 -0.14 9.36 -6.47
N PHE A 7 1.01 10.02 -6.35
CA PHE A 7 1.10 11.45 -6.06
C PHE A 7 1.00 12.35 -7.30
N MET A 8 1.04 11.77 -8.52
CA MET A 8 1.01 12.54 -9.76
C MET A 8 -0.40 12.67 -10.33
N ARG A 9 -1.18 11.57 -10.32
CA ARG A 9 -2.49 11.49 -11.00
C ARG A 9 -3.63 11.11 -10.07
N HIS A 10 -3.34 10.76 -8.82
CA HIS A 10 -4.31 10.38 -7.78
C HIS A 10 -5.38 9.37 -8.25
N SER A 11 -5.04 8.51 -9.22
CA SER A 11 -5.95 7.58 -9.89
C SER A 11 -5.42 6.15 -9.95
N GLY A 12 -4.19 5.92 -9.46
CA GLY A 12 -3.49 4.64 -9.49
C GLY A 12 -2.73 4.39 -10.80
N THR A 13 -2.69 5.36 -11.71
CA THR A 13 -2.00 5.26 -13.02
C THR A 13 -0.71 6.07 -13.09
N GLY A 14 -0.43 6.88 -12.07
CA GLY A 14 0.80 7.61 -11.88
C GLY A 14 1.60 7.10 -10.68
N GLY A 15 2.71 7.78 -10.40
CA GLY A 15 3.71 7.40 -9.41
C GLY A 15 5.08 7.32 -10.06
N LYS A 16 6.08 7.88 -9.39
CA LYS A 16 7.48 7.81 -9.83
C LYS A 16 8.32 7.36 -8.64
N SER A 17 9.23 6.43 -8.87
CA SER A 17 10.20 6.02 -7.85
C SER A 17 11.36 7.01 -7.81
N ILE A 18 12.15 7.00 -6.73
CA ILE A 18 13.40 7.77 -6.66
C ILE A 18 14.43 7.32 -7.72
N CYS A 19 14.31 6.09 -8.21
CA CYS A 19 15.20 5.48 -9.20
C CYS A 19 14.76 5.70 -10.66
N GLY A 20 13.61 6.35 -10.91
CA GLY A 20 13.02 6.50 -12.25
C GLY A 20 11.56 6.08 -12.33
N GLU A 21 11.03 5.84 -13.53
CA GLU A 21 9.64 5.38 -13.70
C GLU A 21 9.40 3.97 -13.17
N LYS A 22 10.36 3.07 -13.34
CA LYS A 22 10.30 1.67 -12.90
C LYS A 22 11.68 1.21 -12.42
N PHE A 23 11.70 0.22 -11.55
CA PHE A 23 12.88 -0.47 -11.06
C PHE A 23 12.57 -1.97 -10.97
N ASP A 24 13.60 -2.80 -11.05
CA ASP A 24 13.45 -4.26 -10.98
C ASP A 24 13.11 -4.72 -9.56
N ASP A 25 12.39 -5.83 -9.45
CA ASP A 25 12.07 -6.44 -8.16
C ASP A 25 13.36 -6.87 -7.44
N GLU A 26 13.65 -6.28 -6.26
CA GLU A 26 14.88 -6.58 -5.52
C GLU A 26 14.96 -8.04 -5.07
N ASN A 27 13.90 -8.54 -4.41
CA ASN A 27 13.89 -9.90 -3.88
C ASN A 27 12.50 -10.36 -3.40
N PHE A 28 12.23 -11.67 -3.42
CA PHE A 28 10.97 -12.28 -2.96
C PHE A 28 11.11 -13.11 -1.66
N ILE A 29 12.17 -12.89 -0.87
CA ILE A 29 12.43 -13.65 0.37
C ILE A 29 11.31 -13.50 1.40
N LEU A 30 10.68 -12.32 1.50
CA LEU A 30 9.64 -12.04 2.48
C LEU A 30 8.25 -12.36 1.93
N LYS A 31 7.50 -13.20 2.65
CA LYS A 31 6.12 -13.58 2.31
C LYS A 31 5.10 -12.59 2.87
N TYR A 32 3.95 -12.45 2.21
CA TYR A 32 2.80 -11.64 2.63
C TYR A 32 2.15 -12.20 3.90
N THR A 33 2.78 -11.88 5.02
CA THR A 33 2.26 -12.17 6.35
C THR A 33 1.73 -10.91 7.04
N ARG A 34 2.10 -9.71 6.56
CA ARG A 34 1.82 -8.39 7.17
C ARG A 34 1.79 -7.24 6.12
N PRO A 35 1.31 -6.02 6.47
CA PRO A 35 0.99 -4.96 5.50
C PRO A 35 2.20 -4.14 4.97
N GLY A 36 2.26 -3.84 3.66
CA GLY A 36 3.29 -3.02 2.96
C GLY A 36 2.71 -1.79 2.21
N PHE A 37 3.29 -1.31 1.08
CA PHE A 37 2.74 -0.19 0.26
C PHE A 37 1.27 -0.41 -0.12
N PHE A 38 0.93 -1.68 -0.31
CA PHE A 38 -0.41 -2.18 -0.12
C PHE A 38 -0.53 -2.68 1.31
N ILE A 39 -1.33 -1.99 2.11
CA ILE A 39 -1.55 -2.40 3.48
C ILE A 39 -2.56 -3.55 3.45
N CYS A 40 -2.04 -4.79 3.51
CA CYS A 40 -2.83 -6.01 3.63
C CYS A 40 -3.46 -6.12 5.01
N THR A 41 -4.79 -6.11 5.07
CA THR A 41 -5.56 -6.31 6.31
C THR A 41 -5.92 -7.77 6.58
N VAL A 42 -5.67 -8.65 5.60
CA VAL A 42 -5.85 -10.11 5.70
C VAL A 42 -4.62 -10.78 5.08
N LYS A 43 -4.38 -12.05 5.42
CA LYS A 43 -3.29 -12.83 4.82
C LYS A 43 -3.56 -13.02 3.33
N THR A 44 -2.67 -12.52 2.48
CA THR A 44 -2.82 -12.54 1.02
C THR A 44 -1.74 -13.39 0.36
N ALA A 45 -1.75 -14.69 0.63
CA ALA A 45 -0.72 -15.62 0.14
C ALA A 45 -0.65 -15.70 -1.40
N TRP A 46 -1.73 -15.34 -2.10
CA TRP A 46 -1.75 -15.32 -3.57
C TRP A 46 -0.92 -14.18 -4.20
N LEU A 47 -0.39 -13.25 -3.39
CA LEU A 47 0.53 -12.19 -3.82
C LEU A 47 2.01 -12.56 -3.62
N ASP A 48 2.29 -13.68 -2.96
CA ASP A 48 3.66 -14.17 -2.74
C ASP A 48 4.36 -14.40 -4.09
N GLY A 49 5.59 -13.88 -4.24
CA GLY A 49 6.38 -14.00 -5.47
C GLY A 49 5.95 -13.13 -6.65
N LYS A 50 4.87 -12.33 -6.49
CA LYS A 50 4.41 -11.36 -7.50
C LYS A 50 4.61 -9.90 -7.09
N HIS A 51 4.75 -9.66 -5.79
CA HIS A 51 5.01 -8.34 -5.24
C HIS A 51 6.06 -8.45 -4.14
N VAL A 52 6.98 -7.49 -4.13
CA VAL A 52 8.04 -7.40 -3.13
C VAL A 52 7.49 -6.84 -1.82
N VAL A 53 7.67 -7.58 -0.72
CA VAL A 53 7.35 -7.12 0.63
C VAL A 53 8.58 -6.43 1.21
N PHE A 54 8.46 -5.13 1.50
CA PHE A 54 9.58 -4.30 1.98
C PHE A 54 9.38 -3.71 3.39
N GLY A 55 8.24 -3.98 4.05
CA GLY A 55 7.96 -3.40 5.37
C GLY A 55 6.73 -3.98 6.06
N LYS A 56 6.54 -3.62 7.33
CA LYS A 56 5.34 -3.93 8.12
C LYS A 56 4.90 -2.72 8.94
N VAL A 57 3.59 -2.54 9.11
CA VAL A 57 3.04 -1.56 10.06
C VAL A 57 3.44 -1.95 11.48
N LYS A 58 4.17 -1.07 12.17
CA LYS A 58 4.59 -1.25 13.58
C LYS A 58 3.50 -0.78 14.55
N GLU A 59 2.91 0.39 14.29
CA GLU A 59 1.90 1.06 15.11
C GLU A 59 0.80 1.66 14.20
N GLY A 60 -0.41 1.88 14.72
CA GLY A 60 -1.50 2.54 13.97
C GLY A 60 -2.39 1.61 13.13
N MET A 61 -2.42 0.30 13.40
CA MET A 61 -3.26 -0.66 12.66
C MET A 61 -4.77 -0.37 12.77
N ASN A 62 -5.20 0.24 13.87
CA ASN A 62 -6.58 0.72 14.05
C ASN A 62 -6.99 1.77 13.01
N ILE A 63 -6.07 2.65 12.60
CA ILE A 63 -6.32 3.66 11.55
C ILE A 63 -6.48 2.96 10.21
N VAL A 64 -5.61 1.99 9.91
CA VAL A 64 -5.68 1.15 8.72
C VAL A 64 -7.05 0.46 8.60
N GLU A 65 -7.57 -0.11 9.70
CA GLU A 65 -8.88 -0.76 9.70
C GLU A 65 -10.02 0.21 9.38
N VAL A 66 -9.98 1.43 9.95
CA VAL A 66 -10.95 2.49 9.63
C VAL A 66 -10.87 2.91 8.16
N MET A 67 -9.66 3.00 7.60
CA MET A 67 -9.45 3.29 6.19
C MET A 67 -10.05 2.20 5.30
N VAL A 68 -9.85 0.92 5.65
CA VAL A 68 -10.45 -0.20 4.91
C VAL A 68 -11.98 -0.19 4.97
N ARG A 69 -12.56 0.10 6.14
CA ARG A 69 -14.04 0.22 6.28
C ARG A 69 -14.63 1.34 5.44
N SER A 70 -13.83 2.33 5.06
CA SER A 70 -14.23 3.44 4.20
C SER A 70 -14.15 3.12 2.70
N GLY A 71 -13.67 1.91 2.34
CA GLY A 71 -13.61 1.41 0.96
C GLY A 71 -14.94 0.83 0.47
N SER A 72 -15.18 0.89 -0.84
CA SER A 72 -16.32 0.24 -1.50
C SER A 72 -15.88 -0.99 -2.31
N ARG A 73 -16.84 -1.85 -2.68
CA ARG A 73 -16.64 -3.02 -3.56
C ARG A 73 -16.10 -2.63 -4.95
N ASN A 74 -16.41 -1.41 -5.42
CA ASN A 74 -15.98 -0.88 -6.72
C ASN A 74 -14.66 -0.09 -6.66
N THR A 75 -13.72 -0.50 -5.80
CA THR A 75 -12.35 0.05 -5.68
C THR A 75 -12.21 1.56 -5.40
N LYS A 76 -13.32 2.30 -5.31
CA LYS A 76 -13.38 3.71 -4.91
C LYS A 76 -13.66 3.82 -3.41
N THR A 77 -13.02 4.80 -2.77
CA THR A 77 -13.31 5.12 -1.36
C THR A 77 -14.58 5.98 -1.28
N SER A 78 -15.36 5.79 -0.22
CA SER A 78 -16.56 6.61 0.04
C SER A 78 -16.20 8.06 0.40
N LYS A 79 -15.00 8.27 0.94
CA LYS A 79 -14.46 9.58 1.29
C LYS A 79 -13.02 9.71 0.79
N LYS A 80 -12.56 10.94 0.54
CA LYS A 80 -11.15 11.20 0.23
C LYS A 80 -10.32 10.98 1.50
N ILE A 81 -9.26 10.18 1.42
CA ILE A 81 -8.37 9.86 2.54
C ILE A 81 -6.96 10.34 2.19
N PRO A 82 -6.63 11.63 2.40
CA PRO A 82 -5.30 12.15 2.11
C PRO A 82 -4.31 11.79 3.23
N ILE A 83 -3.05 11.58 2.86
CA ILE A 83 -1.94 11.61 3.82
C ILE A 83 -1.59 13.09 3.99
N ALA A 84 -1.90 13.66 5.15
CA ALA A 84 -1.71 15.09 5.41
C ALA A 84 -0.25 15.47 5.70
N ASP A 85 0.50 14.57 6.33
CA ASP A 85 1.92 14.73 6.66
C ASP A 85 2.59 13.36 6.75
N CYS A 86 3.87 13.27 6.38
CA CYS A 86 4.69 12.07 6.50
C CYS A 86 6.17 12.42 6.69
N ARG A 87 6.86 11.68 7.57
CA ARG A 87 8.28 11.88 7.86
C ARG A 87 8.95 10.57 8.30
N GLN A 88 10.27 10.54 8.23
CA GLN A 88 11.08 9.55 8.93
C GLN A 88 11.16 9.90 10.43
N ILE A 89 11.13 8.87 11.28
CA ILE A 89 11.35 8.98 12.73
C ILE A 89 12.78 8.53 13.03
#